data_AF-A0A357R4T6-F1
#
_entry.id   AF-A0A357R4T6-F1
#
_cell.length_a   1.000
_cell.length_b   1.000
_cell.length_c   1.000
_cell.angle_alpha   90.00
_cell.angle_beta   90.00
_cell.angle_gamma   90.00
#
_symmetry.space_group_name_H-M   'P 1'
#
loop_
_entity.id
_entity.type
_entity.pdbx_description
1 polymer ?
#
loop_
_entity_poly.entity_id
_entity_poly.type
_entity_poly.pdbx_seq_one_letter_code
_entity_poly.pdbx_strand_id
1 'polypeptide(L)' 'IRLQISPFTLVGATTRAGAVSAPLRDRFGVINRLDYYSPQQLQLIVARSAGILGIEIDPLGSEEIARRSRGTPRIA' A
#
# COMPACT_ATOMS: atom_id res chain seq x y z
N ILE A 1 -34.59 6.91 4.78
CA ILE A 1 -34.75 5.49 4.36
C ILE A 1 -33.88 4.64 5.28
N ARG A 2 -34.43 3.61 5.92
CA ARG A 2 -33.65 2.62 6.70
C ARG A 2 -33.44 1.39 5.84
N LEU A 3 -32.19 1.12 5.46
CA LEU A 3 -31.81 -0.09 4.74
C LEU A 3 -31.54 -1.19 5.76
N GLN A 4 -32.22 -2.33 5.62
CA GLN A 4 -31.86 -3.54 6.34
C GLN A 4 -30.72 -4.22 5.60
N ILE A 5 -29.58 -4.35 6.26
CA ILE A 5 -28.36 -4.93 5.70
C ILE A 5 -27.85 -6.01 6.65
N SER A 6 -27.34 -7.10 6.08
CA SER A 6 -26.64 -8.12 6.85
C SER A 6 -25.34 -7.54 7.42
N PRO A 7 -24.82 -8.08 8.54
CA PRO A 7 -23.52 -7.69 9.05
C PRO A 7 -22.43 -7.85 7.99
N PHE A 8 -21.55 -6.86 7.85
CA PHE A 8 -20.44 -6.87 6.92
C PHE A 8 -19.28 -6.03 7.47
N THR A 9 -18.08 -6.23 6.92
CA THR A 9 -16.91 -5.42 7.24
C THR A 9 -16.70 -4.37 6.16
N LEU A 10 -16.82 -3.09 6.52
CA LEU A 10 -16.51 -1.99 5.63
C LEU A 10 -15.01 -1.68 5.67
N VAL A 11 -14.36 -1.71 4.51
CA VAL A 11 -12.97 -1.25 4.35
C VAL A 11 -12.95 0.04 3.53
N GLY A 12 -12.50 1.13 4.15
CA GLY A 12 -12.33 2.42 3.49
C GLY A 12 -10.86 2.69 3.17
N ALA A 13 -10.59 3.24 1.98
CA ALA A 13 -9.26 3.71 1.60
C ALA A 13 -9.34 5.16 1.11
N THR A 14 -8.43 6.01 1.59
CA THR A 14 -8.29 7.41 1.17
C THR A 14 -6.83 7.80 1.14
N THR A 15 -6.44 8.67 0.20
CA THR A 15 -5.11 9.29 0.17
C THR A 15 -4.98 10.44 1.17
N ARG A 16 -6.11 10.97 1.67
CA ARG A 16 -6.15 12.08 2.62
C ARG A 16 -7.16 11.80 3.73
N ALA A 17 -6.69 11.33 4.88
CA ALA A 17 -7.55 11.06 6.04
C ALA A 17 -8.32 12.30 6.53
N GLY A 18 -7.72 13.50 6.40
CA GLY A 18 -8.36 14.76 6.75
C GLY A 18 -9.55 15.17 5.86
N ALA A 19 -9.71 14.56 4.68
CA ALA A 19 -10.86 14.79 3.80
C ALA A 19 -12.10 13.97 4.19
N VAL A 20 -11.96 13.02 5.13
CA VAL A 20 -13.08 12.23 5.64
C VAL A 20 -13.72 12.98 6.81
N SER A 21 -15.04 13.17 6.73
CA SER A 21 -15.80 13.84 7.80
C SER A 21 -15.64 13.09 9.12
N ALA A 22 -15.57 13.84 10.23
CA ALA A 22 -15.43 13.24 11.56
C ALA A 22 -16.51 12.17 11.86
N PRO A 23 -17.81 12.41 11.58
CA PRO A 23 -18.85 11.41 11.87
C PRO A 23 -18.71 10.07 11.13
N LEU A 24 -18.07 10.07 9.95
CA LEU A 24 -17.80 8.85 9.21
C LEU A 24 -16.50 8.19 9.69
N ARG A 25 -15.46 8.99 9.93
CA ARG A 25 -14.16 8.51 10.42
C ARG A 25 -14.30 7.82 11.78
N ASP A 26 -15.10 8.38 12.68
CA ASP A 26 -15.29 7.87 14.05
C ASP A 26 -16.03 6.51 14.07
N ARG A 27 -16.58 6.05 12.93
CA ARG A 27 -17.21 4.73 12.79
C ARG A 27 -16.23 3.61 12.44
N PHE A 28 -14.97 3.92 12.14
CA PHE A 28 -13.96 2.90 11.84
C PHE A 28 -13.25 2.48 13.13
N GLY A 29 -13.44 1.21 13.54
CA GLY A 29 -12.77 0.65 14.72
C GLY A 29 -11.28 0.34 14.54
N VAL A 30 -10.80 0.34 13.30
CA VAL A 30 -9.38 0.11 12.97
C VAL A 30 -8.96 1.17 11.95
N ILE A 31 -7.89 1.91 12.27
CA ILE A 31 -7.32 2.94 11.39
C ILE A 31 -5.85 2.59 11.16
N ASN A 32 -5.50 2.30 9.91
CA ASN A 32 -4.13 2.05 9.50
C ASN A 32 -3.66 3.17 8.57
N ARG A 33 -2.47 3.70 8.84
CA ARG A 33 -1.77 4.63 7.96
C ARG A 33 -0.67 3.87 7.26
N LEU A 34 -0.65 3.94 5.93
CA LEU A 34 0.45 3.43 5.12
C LEU A 34 1.45 4.56 4.91
N ASP A 35 2.69 4.32 5.29
CA ASP A 35 3.81 5.21 5.01
C ASP A 35 4.58 4.70 3.78
N TYR A 36 5.46 5.56 3.25
CA TYR A 36 6.33 5.16 2.16
C TYR A 36 7.31 4.07 2.59
N TYR A 37 7.63 3.20 1.64
CA TYR A 37 8.58 2.11 1.83
C TYR A 37 10.01 2.64 1.80
N SER A 38 10.90 2.05 2.59
CA SER A 38 12.33 2.30 2.46
C SER A 38 12.87 1.69 1.16
N PRO A 39 14.00 2.20 0.62
CA PRO A 39 14.67 1.57 -0.51
C PRO A 39 14.96 0.07 -0.28
N GLN A 40 15.32 -0.32 0.94
CA GLN A 40 15.60 -1.73 1.27
C GLN A 40 14.34 -2.59 1.20
N GLN A 41 13.21 -2.08 1.68
CA GLN A 41 11.93 -2.79 1.57
C GLN A 41 11.48 -2.89 0.11
N LEU A 42 11.70 -1.84 -0.69
CA LEU A 42 11.39 -1.85 -2.12
C LEU A 42 12.29 -2.82 -2.89
N GLN A 43 13.58 -2.93 -2.56
CA GLN A 43 14.49 -3.89 -3.18
C GLN A 43 13.99 -5.33 -3.00
N LEU A 44 13.50 -5.67 -1.80
CA LEU A 44 12.89 -6.98 -1.53
C LEU A 44 11.64 -7.22 -2.39
N ILE A 45 10.81 -6.19 -2.59
CA ILE A 45 9.61 -6.26 -3.44
C ILE A 45 10.01 -6.48 -4.90
N VAL A 46 10.99 -5.73 -5.40
CA VAL A 46 11.50 -5.86 -6.77
C VAL A 46 12.07 -7.26 -7.02
N ALA A 47 12.94 -7.74 -6.14
CA ALA A 47 13.54 -9.07 -6.25
C ALA A 47 12.47 -10.18 -6.21
N ARG A 48 11.48 -10.06 -5.33
CA ARG A 48 10.34 -11.00 -5.29
C ARG A 48 9.54 -10.98 -6.59
N SER A 49 9.25 -9.80 -7.13
CA SER A 49 8.51 -9.65 -8.39
C SER A 49 9.27 -10.28 -9.56
N ALA A 50 10.59 -10.06 -9.65
CA ALA A 50 11.45 -10.70 -10.66
C ALA A 50 11.38 -12.24 -10.55
N GLY A 51 11.46 -12.78 -9.33
CA GLY A 51 11.30 -14.22 -9.08
C GLY A 51 9.93 -14.78 -9.51
N ILE A 52 8.84 -14.05 -9.26
CA ILE A 52 7.48 -14.46 -9.72
C ILE A 52 7.38 -14.46 -11.24
N LEU A 53 8.04 -13.51 -11.90
CA LEU A 53 8.05 -13.39 -13.36
C LEU A 53 9.06 -14.33 -14.03
N GLY A 54 9.90 -15.04 -13.26
CA GLY A 54 10.96 -15.89 -13.80
C GLY A 54 12.08 -15.11 -14.49
N ILE A 55 12.30 -13.86 -14.09
CA ILE A 55 13.32 -12.97 -14.66
C ILE A 55 14.49 -12.89 -13.68
N GLU A 56 15.72 -13.05 -14.19
CA GLU A 56 16.92 -12.79 -13.40
C GLU A 56 17.09 -11.29 -13.16
N ILE A 57 17.48 -10.93 -11.94
CA ILE A 57 17.74 -9.54 -11.58
C ILE A 57 19.03 -9.43 -10.78
N ASP A 58 19.88 -8.49 -11.19
CA ASP A 58 21.09 -8.17 -10.47
C ASP A 58 20.75 -7.44 -9.14
N PRO A 59 21.41 -7.79 -8.01
CA PRO A 59 21.17 -7.14 -6.73
C PRO A 59 21.34 -5.62 -6.74
N LEU A 60 22.36 -5.08 -7.43
CA LEU A 60 22.58 -3.63 -7.54
C LEU A 60 21.53 -3.00 -8.47
N GLY A 61 21.14 -3.71 -9.53
CA GLY A 61 20.03 -3.30 -10.40
C GLY A 61 18.71 -3.15 -9.63
N SER A 62 18.39 -4.13 -8.78
CA SER A 62 17.19 -4.08 -7.92
C SER A 62 17.22 -2.96 -6.90
N GLU A 63 18.41 -2.66 -6.34
CA GLU A 63 18.62 -1.53 -5.43
C GLU A 63 18.38 -0.19 -6.15
N GLU A 64 18.90 -0.04 -7.36
CA GLU A 64 18.78 1.21 -8.11
C GLU A 64 17.33 1.48 -8.55
N ILE A 65 16.58 0.44 -8.93
CA ILE A 65 15.12 0.55 -9.15
C ILE A 65 14.45 1.03 -7.86
N ALA A 66 14.71 0.34 -6.75
CA ALA A 66 14.11 0.65 -5.46
C ALA A 66 14.37 2.10 -5.00
N ARG A 67 15.60 2.61 -5.17
CA ARG A 67 15.96 4.00 -4.85
C ARG A 67 15.20 5.03 -5.71
N ARG A 68 14.84 4.67 -6.95
CA ARG A 68 14.14 5.55 -7.90
C ARG A 68 12.62 5.44 -7.86
N SER A 69 12.07 4.45 -7.15
CA SER A 69 10.61 4.21 -7.08
C SER A 69 9.86 5.11 -6.09
N ARG A 70 10.50 6.17 -5.56
CA ARG A 70 9.89 7.20 -4.70
C ARG A 70 9.12 6.63 -3.50
N GLY A 71 9.64 5.57 -2.89
CA GLY A 71 9.01 4.94 -1.73
C GLY A 71 7.70 4.20 -2.03
N THR A 72 7.37 3.98 -3.30
CA THR A 72 6.08 3.39 -3.72
C THR A 72 6.25 2.04 -4.43
N PRO A 73 5.70 0.94 -3.88
CA PRO A 73 5.77 -0.38 -4.52
C PRO A 73 5.16 -0.44 -5.91
N ARG A 74 4.16 0.40 -6.18
CA ARG A 74 3.48 0.42 -7.49
C ARG A 74 4.40 0.87 -8.63
N ILE A 75 5.45 1.65 -8.33
CA ILE A 75 6.41 2.16 -9.32
C ILE A 75 7.60 1.21 -9.47
N ALA A 76 7.88 0.41 -8.44
CA ALA A 76 9.03 -0.50 -8.37
C ALA A 76 8.80 -1.81 -9.12
#